data_AF-A0A1B6EQE3-F1
#
_entry.id   AF-A0A1B6EQE3-F1
#
_cell.length_a   1.000
_cell.length_b   1.000
_cell.length_c   1.000
_cell.angle_alpha   90.00
_cell.angle_beta   90.00
_cell.angle_gamma   90.00
#
_symmetry.space_group_name_H-M   'P 1'
#
loop_
_entity.id
_entity.type
_entity.pdbx_description
1 polymer ?
#
loop_
_entity_poly.entity_id
_entity_poly.type
_entity_poly.pdbx_seq_one_letter_code
_entity_poly.pdbx_strand_id
1 'polypeptide(L)'
;MKFAKLFSVGVSTICGGGVVLYSLNGCNLNLLKVNASWLNNDDVDISKWDSNWDRRDPANNSELGKATPTAVRYIFLIRHGQYNYYGERDTDRNLTKLGREQALITG
;
A
#
# COMPACT_ATOMS: atom_id res chain seq x y z
N MET A 1 68.35 2.68 10.30
CA MET A 1 68.09 3.89 11.09
C MET A 1 67.85 5.06 10.14
N LYS A 2 66.73 5.76 10.34
CA LYS A 2 66.49 7.21 10.06
C LYS A 2 66.33 7.60 8.57
N PHE A 3 65.10 7.86 8.11
CA PHE A 3 64.35 9.14 8.13
C PHE A 3 65.08 10.23 7.29
N ALA A 4 64.50 10.99 6.36
CA ALA A 4 63.12 11.48 6.25
C ALA A 4 62.89 12.31 4.95
N LYS A 5 61.59 12.44 4.57
CA LYS A 5 60.89 13.63 4.00
C LYS A 5 61.24 14.04 2.55
N LEU A 6 60.37 14.58 1.68
CA LEU A 6 59.21 15.47 1.88
C LEU A 6 58.34 15.58 0.59
N PHE A 7 57.02 15.60 0.76
CA PHE A 7 55.92 16.18 -0.04
C PHE A 7 56.09 16.67 -1.49
N SER A 8 55.13 16.27 -2.34
CA SER A 8 54.39 17.23 -3.16
C SER A 8 52.89 17.16 -2.85
N VAL A 9 52.35 18.31 -2.47
CA VAL A 9 50.93 18.57 -2.20
C VAL A 9 50.18 18.61 -3.53
N GLY A 10 49.22 17.71 -3.71
CA GLY A 10 48.16 17.82 -4.71
C GLY A 10 46.81 17.86 -4.00
N VAL A 11 46.46 19.03 -3.45
CA VAL A 11 45.11 19.29 -2.94
C VAL A 11 44.24 19.66 -4.14
N SER A 12 43.32 18.79 -4.53
CA SER A 12 42.03 19.19 -5.10
C SER A 12 40.98 18.13 -4.82
N THR A 13 40.13 18.45 -3.84
CA THR A 13 38.72 18.06 -3.77
C THR A 13 38.38 16.56 -3.68
N ILE A 14 38.72 16.04 -2.51
CA ILE A 14 38.08 14.93 -1.78
C ILE A 14 36.59 15.23 -1.42
N CYS A 15 36.04 16.40 -1.75
CA CYS A 15 34.78 16.85 -1.16
C CYS A 15 33.49 16.38 -1.86
N GLY A 16 33.54 15.89 -3.10
CA GLY A 16 32.32 15.51 -3.84
C GLY A 16 31.90 14.06 -3.62
N GLY A 17 32.74 13.12 -4.07
CA GLY A 17 32.36 11.70 -4.12
C GLY A 17 32.27 11.02 -2.75
N GLY A 18 33.20 11.34 -1.84
CA GLY A 18 33.24 10.72 -0.51
C GLY A 18 32.11 11.22 0.41
N VAL A 19 31.80 12.52 0.34
CA VAL A 19 30.69 13.12 1.11
C VAL A 19 29.36 12.62 0.57
N VAL A 20 29.16 12.55 -0.75
CA VAL A 20 27.93 12.00 -1.35
C VAL A 20 27.72 10.54 -0.93
N LEU A 21 28.75 9.69 -1.00
CA LEU A 21 28.66 8.30 -0.53
C LEU A 21 28.41 8.19 0.98
N TYR A 22 29.02 9.03 1.82
CA TYR A 22 28.75 9.01 3.26
C TYR A 22 27.32 9.49 3.56
N SER A 23 26.83 10.52 2.85
CA SER A 23 25.46 11.02 3.00
C SER A 23 24.38 10.06 2.47
N LEU A 24 24.69 9.25 1.43
CA LEU A 24 23.81 8.19 0.94
C LEU A 24 23.86 6.90 1.78
N ASN A 25 24.97 6.63 2.48
CA ASN A 25 25.03 5.55 3.46
C ASN A 25 24.41 5.95 4.82
N GLY A 26 24.25 7.25 5.08
CA GLY A 26 23.63 7.80 6.28
C GLY A 26 22.13 8.07 6.16
N CYS A 27 21.54 8.06 4.95
CA CYS A 27 20.08 8.09 4.81
C CYS A 27 19.52 6.72 5.18
N ASN A 28 19.30 6.57 6.48
CA ASN A 28 18.43 5.54 7.02
C ASN A 28 17.08 5.64 6.30
N LEU A 29 16.71 4.62 5.53
CA LEU A 29 15.49 4.55 4.73
C LEU A 29 14.24 4.35 5.63
N ASN A 30 14.22 4.97 6.79
CA ASN A 30 13.09 5.02 7.72
C ASN A 30 12.11 6.16 7.38
N LEU A 31 12.33 6.90 6.29
CA LEU A 31 11.50 8.04 5.89
C LEU A 31 10.19 7.64 5.16
N LEU A 32 9.70 6.42 5.35
CA LEU A 32 8.35 6.01 4.96
C LEU A 32 7.71 5.11 6.01
N LYS A 33 8.06 5.27 7.30
CA LYS A 33 7.32 4.61 8.37
C LYS A 33 5.99 5.33 8.59
N VAL A 34 5.03 5.06 7.72
CA VAL A 34 3.64 5.48 7.87
C VAL A 34 2.98 4.47 8.81
N ASN A 35 2.75 4.89 10.06
CA ASN A 35 2.00 4.07 11.02
C ASN A 35 0.52 4.08 10.64
N ALA A 36 0.05 3.03 9.97
CA ALA A 36 -1.38 2.72 9.94
C ALA A 36 -1.76 2.20 11.35
N SER A 37 -2.71 2.85 12.00
CA SER A 37 -3.09 2.69 13.42
C SER A 37 -3.57 1.28 13.84
N TRP A 38 -3.60 0.30 12.93
CA TRP A 38 -4.12 -1.05 13.16
C TRP A 38 -3.01 -2.10 13.34
N LEU A 39 -1.73 -1.74 13.23
CA LEU A 39 -0.59 -2.65 13.34
C LEU A 39 0.32 -2.22 14.50
N ASN A 40 -0.10 -2.50 15.75
CA ASN A 40 0.69 -2.21 16.97
C ASN A 40 1.52 -3.40 17.45
N ASN A 41 1.90 -4.34 16.57
CA ASN A 41 2.81 -5.42 16.94
C ASN A 41 4.12 -5.27 16.18
N ASP A 42 5.23 -5.36 16.89
CA ASP A 42 6.57 -5.30 16.34
C ASP A 42 6.93 -6.54 15.49
N ASP A 43 6.02 -7.51 15.40
CA ASP A 43 6.07 -8.75 14.58
C ASP A 43 5.11 -8.70 13.37
N VAL A 44 5.08 -7.60 12.62
CA VAL A 44 4.44 -7.65 11.29
C VAL A 44 5.40 -8.32 10.31
N ASP A 45 5.35 -9.65 10.25
CA ASP A 45 5.77 -10.36 9.04
C ASP A 45 4.84 -9.88 7.92
N ILE A 46 5.36 -9.03 7.04
CA ILE A 46 4.63 -8.59 5.85
C ILE A 46 4.55 -9.81 4.94
N SER A 47 3.56 -10.67 5.22
CA SER A 47 3.31 -11.88 4.45
C SER A 47 3.22 -11.50 2.98
N LYS A 48 4.00 -12.18 2.13
CA LYS A 48 3.97 -11.96 0.68
C LYS A 48 2.54 -12.09 0.18
N TRP A 49 2.12 -11.17 -0.69
CA TRP A 49 0.80 -11.22 -1.34
C TRP A 49 0.55 -12.58 -2.00
N ASP A 50 -0.62 -13.17 -1.74
CA ASP A 50 -1.11 -14.37 -2.43
C ASP A 50 -1.77 -13.96 -3.76
N SER A 51 -1.07 -14.18 -4.87
CA SER A 51 -1.59 -13.88 -6.21
C SER A 51 -2.80 -14.74 -6.62
N ASN A 52 -3.02 -15.87 -5.95
CA ASN A 52 -4.13 -16.78 -6.19
C ASN A 52 -5.13 -16.80 -5.01
N TRP A 53 -5.29 -15.65 -4.33
CA TRP A 53 -6.17 -15.50 -3.16
C TRP A 53 -7.64 -15.89 -3.44
N ASP A 54 -8.10 -15.80 -4.69
CA ASP A 54 -9.45 -16.17 -5.11
C ASP A 54 -9.55 -17.58 -5.73
N ARG A 55 -8.43 -18.31 -5.78
CA ARG A 55 -8.28 -19.67 -6.32
C ARG A 55 -8.72 -19.81 -7.79
N ARG A 56 -8.61 -18.75 -8.59
CA ARG A 56 -9.00 -18.75 -10.01
C ARG A 56 -7.83 -18.91 -10.98
N ASP A 57 -6.60 -19.02 -10.50
CA ASP A 57 -5.44 -19.26 -11.36
C ASP A 57 -5.53 -20.66 -12.02
N PRO A 58 -5.58 -20.74 -13.36
CA PRO A 58 -5.67 -22.01 -14.08
C PRO A 58 -4.46 -22.93 -13.86
N ALA A 59 -3.30 -22.40 -13.43
CA ALA A 59 -2.12 -23.22 -13.14
C ALA A 59 -2.33 -24.24 -12.00
N ASN A 60 -3.25 -23.95 -11.08
CA ASN A 60 -3.49 -24.77 -9.89
C ASN A 60 -4.78 -25.61 -9.96
N ASN A 61 -5.59 -25.48 -11.00
CA ASN A 61 -6.86 -26.20 -11.13
C ASN A 61 -7.15 -26.59 -12.58
N SER A 62 -6.86 -27.86 -12.92
CA SER A 62 -7.02 -28.44 -14.26
C SER A 62 -8.49 -28.48 -14.73
N GLU A 63 -9.46 -28.43 -13.83
CA GLU A 63 -10.89 -28.40 -14.15
C GLU A 63 -11.39 -26.97 -14.46
N LEU A 64 -10.65 -25.94 -14.02
CA LEU A 64 -11.00 -24.53 -14.19
C LEU A 64 -10.48 -23.91 -15.51
N GLY A 65 -9.90 -24.73 -16.38
CA GLY A 65 -9.04 -24.34 -17.52
C GLY A 65 -9.62 -23.42 -18.60
N LYS A 66 -10.76 -22.75 -18.37
CA LYS A 66 -11.38 -21.80 -19.31
C LYS A 66 -12.01 -20.56 -18.67
N ALA A 67 -11.94 -20.38 -17.35
CA ALA A 67 -12.64 -19.29 -16.66
C ALA A 67 -11.70 -18.12 -16.27
N THR A 68 -10.66 -17.85 -17.06
CA THR A 68 -9.83 -16.66 -16.86
C THR A 68 -10.59 -15.41 -17.33
N PRO A 69 -10.53 -14.30 -16.57
CA PRO A 69 -11.14 -13.06 -17.01
C PRO A 69 -10.45 -12.57 -18.28
N THR A 70 -11.22 -12.36 -19.35
CA THR A 70 -10.73 -11.84 -20.64
C THR A 70 -10.73 -10.32 -20.72
N ALA A 71 -11.34 -9.66 -19.73
CA ALA A 71 -11.50 -8.22 -19.67
C ALA A 71 -11.32 -7.70 -18.24
N VAL A 72 -10.98 -6.43 -18.14
CA VAL A 72 -10.92 -5.70 -16.85
C VAL A 72 -12.34 -5.49 -16.34
N ARG A 73 -12.56 -5.76 -15.04
CA ARG A 73 -13.83 -5.53 -14.36
C ARG A 73 -13.71 -4.32 -13.43
N TYR A 74 -14.51 -3.29 -13.66
CA TYR A 74 -14.65 -2.17 -12.74
C TYR A 74 -15.71 -2.51 -11.71
N ILE A 75 -15.32 -2.63 -10.44
CA ILE A 75 -16.23 -2.96 -9.33
C ILE A 75 -16.58 -1.67 -8.61
N PHE A 76 -17.83 -1.24 -8.69
CA PHE A 76 -18.36 -0.11 -7.94
C PHE A 76 -19.06 -0.63 -6.68
N LEU A 77 -18.51 -0.32 -5.51
CA LEU A 77 -19.12 -0.65 -4.21
C LEU A 77 -19.79 0.61 -3.67
N ILE A 78 -21.12 0.65 -3.70
CA ILE A 78 -21.92 1.79 -3.25
C ILE A 78 -22.57 1.44 -1.92
N ARG A 79 -22.35 2.27 -0.89
CA ARG A 79 -23.02 2.13 0.40
C ARG A 79 -24.47 2.63 0.29
N HIS A 80 -25.38 2.01 1.05
CA HIS A 80 -26.78 2.47 1.14
C HIS A 80 -26.86 3.93 1.64
N GLY A 81 -27.92 4.64 1.24
CA GLY A 81 -28.26 5.96 1.79
C GLY A 81 -28.73 5.89 3.24
N GLN A 82 -28.95 7.04 3.87
CA GLN A 82 -29.47 7.09 5.23
C GLN A 82 -30.83 6.38 5.34
N TYR A 83 -30.97 5.50 6.33
CA TYR A 83 -32.20 4.73 6.57
C TYR A 83 -32.65 4.85 8.02
N ASN A 84 -33.88 4.45 8.31
CA ASN A 84 -34.41 4.39 9.67
C ASN A 84 -33.75 3.24 10.46
N TYR A 85 -32.76 3.57 11.29
CA TYR A 85 -32.07 2.58 12.12
C TYR A 85 -32.97 1.97 13.21
N TYR A 86 -33.94 2.74 13.70
CA TYR A 86 -34.80 2.35 14.83
C TYR A 86 -36.01 1.50 14.41
N GLY A 87 -36.09 1.07 13.14
CA GLY A 87 -37.13 0.14 12.69
C GLY A 87 -37.01 -1.20 13.41
N GLU A 88 -38.11 -1.65 14.02
CA GLU A 88 -38.17 -2.92 14.75
C GLU A 88 -38.05 -4.12 13.82
N ARG A 89 -38.73 -4.07 12.66
CA ARG A 89 -38.62 -5.09 11.60
C ARG A 89 -37.86 -4.53 10.42
N ASP A 90 -37.32 -5.43 9.59
CA ASP A 90 -36.57 -5.06 8.38
C ASP A 90 -37.42 -4.21 7.42
N THR A 91 -38.72 -4.50 7.33
CA THR A 91 -39.71 -3.72 6.55
C THR A 91 -39.81 -2.26 6.99
N ASP A 92 -39.40 -1.94 8.21
CA ASP A 92 -39.54 -0.62 8.82
C ASP A 92 -38.23 0.20 8.67
N ARG A 93 -37.15 -0.42 8.18
CA ARG A 93 -35.80 0.16 8.00
C ARG A 93 -35.61 0.79 6.62
N ASN A 94 -36.60 1.56 6.20
CA ASN A 94 -36.60 2.22 4.90
C ASN A 94 -35.71 3.47 4.85
N LEU A 95 -35.36 3.91 3.64
CA LEU A 95 -34.62 5.16 3.43
C LEU A 95 -35.37 6.37 4.00
N THR A 96 -34.64 7.23 4.70
CA THR A 96 -35.16 8.53 5.13
C THR A 96 -35.35 9.44 3.91
N LYS A 97 -35.95 10.63 4.09
CA LYS A 97 -36.03 11.62 3.02
C LYS A 97 -34.64 11.97 2.46
N LEU A 98 -33.68 12.23 3.35
CA LEU A 98 -32.29 12.49 2.99
C LEU A 98 -31.65 11.27 2.29
N GLY A 99 -31.91 10.05 2.78
CA GLY A 99 -31.42 8.83 2.15
C GLY A 99 -31.89 8.64 0.71
N ARG A 100 -33.12 9.05 0.40
CA ARG A 100 -33.64 9.03 -0.98
C ARG A 100 -32.97 10.07 -1.87
N GLU A 101 -32.73 11.27 -1.36
CA GLU A 101 -31.98 12.31 -2.09
C GLU A 101 -30.53 11.87 -2.35
N GLN A 102 -29.87 11.24 -1.38
CA GLN A 102 -28.54 10.64 -1.55
C GLN A 102 -28.52 9.57 -2.63
N ALA A 103 -29.51 8.67 -2.63
CA ALA A 103 -29.64 7.64 -3.66
C ALA A 103 -29.89 8.25 -5.05
N LEU A 104 -30.68 9.33 -5.13
CA LEU A 104 -30.94 10.05 -6.39
C LEU A 104 -29.70 10.75 -6.95
N ILE A 105 -28.85 11.31 -6.09
CA ILE A 105 -27.60 11.97 -6.54
C ILE A 105 -26.56 10.94 -6.99
N THR A 106 -26.60 9.73 -6.41
CA THR A 106 -25.63 8.67 -6.70
C THR A 106 -25.96 7.91 -7.99
N GLY A 107 -27.25 7.76 -8.33
CA GLY A 107 -27.75 7.05 -9.51
C GLY A 107 -27.78 7.93 -10.76
#